data_AF-A0A925KKC2-F1
#
_entry.id   AF-A0A925KKC2-F1
#
_cell.length_a   1.000
_cell.length_b   1.000
_cell.length_c   1.000
_cell.angle_alpha   90.00
_cell.angle_beta   90.00
_cell.angle_gamma   90.00
#
_symmetry.space_group_name_H-M   'P 1'
#
loop_
_entity.id
_entity.type
_entity.pdbx_description
1 polymer ?
#
loop_
_entity_poly.entity_id
_entity_poly.type
_entity_poly.pdbx_seq_one_letter_code
_entity_poly.pdbx_strand_id
1 'polypeptide(L)'
;MSAMDKLETIVEGWLKPVPHLPSSAQKWIAENVWWLAIISVVVSVIGIFTIIGAIITYLTFFGAVTGFYATTQAYPGGWIAASLVSLLFTVATTVIIAMSISPLQNRKKKGWKLLFMALVVSAASSIVGAVLSLSVGGFIFGIIFGALGVAIGAYFLFEIRSYFVASAKTTPPTVPPFTPAASK
;
A
#
# COMPACT_ATOMS: atom_id res chain seq x y z
N MET A 1 18.32 -2.85 -13.84
CA MET A 1 17.65 -2.64 -12.54
C MET A 1 16.38 -1.84 -12.79
N SER A 2 15.20 -2.34 -12.38
CA SER A 2 13.93 -1.63 -12.61
C SER A 2 13.79 -0.44 -11.66
N ALA A 3 12.87 0.49 -11.96
CA ALA A 3 12.56 1.62 -11.08
C ALA A 3 12.12 1.14 -9.68
N MET A 4 11.36 0.05 -9.61
CA MET A 4 10.93 -0.54 -8.33
C MET A 4 12.11 -1.07 -7.51
N ASP A 5 13.09 -1.73 -8.13
CA ASP A 5 14.24 -2.26 -7.40
C ASP A 5 15.14 -1.12 -6.84
N LYS A 6 15.20 0.03 -7.56
CA LYS A 6 15.88 1.23 -7.05
C LYS A 6 15.18 1.82 -5.83
N LEU A 7 13.84 1.99 -5.90
CA LEU A 7 13.06 2.48 -4.77
C LEU A 7 13.17 1.54 -3.56
N GLU A 8 13.16 0.23 -3.79
CA GLU A 8 13.35 -0.77 -2.74
C GLU A 8 14.68 -0.55 -2.00
N THR A 9 15.77 -0.31 -2.73
CA THR A 9 17.10 -0.08 -2.15
C THR A 9 17.18 1.25 -1.38
N ILE A 10 16.51 2.30 -1.88
CA ILE A 10 16.44 3.60 -1.20
C ILE A 10 15.72 3.47 0.15
N VAL A 11 14.55 2.84 0.14
CA VAL A 11 13.74 2.63 1.36
C VAL A 11 14.48 1.73 2.35
N GLU A 12 15.13 0.67 1.87
CA GLU A 12 15.99 -0.17 2.71
C GLU A 12 17.10 0.65 3.39
N GLY A 13 17.74 1.57 2.64
CA GLY A 13 18.75 2.49 3.17
C GLY A 13 18.22 3.37 4.30
N TRP A 14 17.00 3.88 4.19
CA TRP A 14 16.37 4.73 5.22
C TRP A 14 16.00 3.95 6.48
N LEU A 15 15.71 2.65 6.37
CA LEU A 15 15.26 1.82 7.48
C LEU A 15 16.40 1.13 8.24
N LYS A 16 17.60 1.03 7.66
CA LYS A 16 18.80 0.50 8.34
C LYS A 16 19.10 1.08 9.73
N PRO A 17 19.01 2.41 9.96
CA PRO A 17 19.27 2.98 11.28
C PRO A 17 18.09 2.88 12.25
N VAL A 18 16.91 2.40 11.80
CA VAL A 18 15.70 2.35 12.61
C VAL A 18 15.70 1.07 13.46
N PRO A 19 15.30 1.12 14.75
CA PRO A 19 15.21 -0.08 15.58
C PRO A 19 14.35 -1.17 14.94
N HIS A 20 14.88 -2.39 14.86
CA HIS A 20 14.19 -3.53 14.26
C HIS A 20 13.25 -4.22 15.26
N LEU A 21 12.17 -4.82 14.75
CA LEU A 21 11.25 -5.60 15.57
C LEU A 21 11.90 -6.91 16.02
N PRO A 22 11.56 -7.46 17.20
CA PRO A 22 12.00 -8.78 17.59
C PRO A 22 11.50 -9.83 16.58
N SER A 23 12.27 -10.90 16.40
CA SER A 23 11.99 -11.95 15.41
C SER A 23 10.61 -12.60 15.55
N SER A 24 10.08 -12.68 16.77
CA SER A 24 8.72 -13.17 17.04
C SER A 24 7.65 -12.28 16.40
N ALA A 25 7.79 -10.95 16.50
CA ALA A 25 6.87 -9.99 15.91
C ALA A 25 6.96 -10.02 14.38
N GLN A 26 8.18 -10.03 13.82
CA GLN A 26 8.38 -10.13 12.36
C GLN A 26 7.73 -11.40 11.80
N LYS A 27 7.92 -12.55 12.47
CA LYS A 27 7.31 -13.82 12.08
C LYS A 27 5.78 -13.76 12.14
N TRP A 28 5.22 -13.22 13.22
CA TRP A 28 3.77 -13.10 13.38
C TRP A 28 3.16 -12.21 12.28
N ILE A 29 3.79 -11.07 11.98
CA ILE A 29 3.32 -10.18 10.90
C ILE A 29 3.43 -10.91 9.56
N ALA A 30 4.54 -11.58 9.27
CA ALA A 30 4.71 -12.32 8.02
C ALA A 30 3.67 -13.44 7.84
N GLU A 31 3.24 -14.08 8.93
CA GLU A 31 2.22 -15.13 8.95
C GLU A 31 0.80 -14.60 8.73
N ASN A 32 0.54 -13.37 9.19
CA ASN A 32 -0.80 -12.78 9.21
C ASN A 32 -0.98 -11.61 8.22
N VAL A 33 0.06 -11.21 7.49
CA VAL A 33 0.01 -10.04 6.58
C VAL A 33 -1.05 -10.19 5.49
N TRP A 34 -1.38 -11.42 5.08
CA TRP A 34 -2.44 -11.66 4.11
C TRP A 34 -3.84 -11.38 4.70
N TRP A 35 -4.05 -11.62 6.00
CA TRP A 35 -5.27 -11.20 6.70
C TRP A 35 -5.33 -9.68 6.82
N LEU A 36 -4.20 -9.04 7.12
CA LEU A 36 -4.12 -7.57 7.12
C LEU A 36 -4.46 -7.00 5.73
N ALA A 37 -3.98 -7.63 4.66
CA ALA A 37 -4.34 -7.24 3.29
C ALA A 37 -5.84 -7.40 2.99
N ILE A 38 -6.49 -8.48 3.46
CA ILE A 38 -7.95 -8.64 3.34
C ILE A 38 -8.68 -7.50 4.06
N ILE A 39 -8.31 -7.22 5.32
CA ILE A 39 -8.91 -6.13 6.10
C ILE A 39 -8.73 -4.80 5.38
N SER A 40 -7.53 -4.51 4.88
CA SER A 40 -7.26 -3.30 4.11
C SER A 40 -8.12 -3.20 2.86
N VAL A 41 -8.35 -4.30 2.13
CA VAL A 41 -9.25 -4.31 0.95
C VAL A 41 -10.68 -3.99 1.37
N VAL A 42 -11.20 -4.63 2.41
CA VAL A 42 -12.58 -4.37 2.90
C VAL A 42 -12.75 -2.92 3.31
N VAL A 43 -11.83 -2.37 4.10
CA VAL A 43 -11.85 -0.96 4.52
C VAL A 43 -11.75 -0.02 3.31
N SER A 44 -10.90 -0.35 2.34
CA SER A 44 -10.73 0.48 1.14
C SER A 44 -11.96 0.45 0.24
N VAL A 45 -12.67 -0.68 0.13
CA VAL A 45 -13.94 -0.77 -0.59
C VAL A 45 -15.00 0.12 0.05
N ILE A 46 -15.10 0.13 1.39
CA ILE A 46 -15.97 1.06 2.12
C ILE A 46 -15.56 2.51 1.80
N GLY A 47 -14.25 2.81 1.85
CA GLY A 47 -13.68 4.11 1.48
C GLY A 47 -14.04 4.57 0.07
N ILE A 48 -14.03 3.65 -0.90
CA ILE A 48 -14.43 3.92 -2.28
C ILE A 48 -15.90 4.35 -2.35
N PHE A 49 -16.79 3.64 -1.66
CA PHE A 49 -18.21 4.01 -1.62
C PHE A 49 -18.46 5.34 -0.91
N THR A 50 -17.73 5.65 0.17
CA THR A 50 -17.85 6.97 0.82
C THR A 50 -17.36 8.10 -0.08
N ILE A 51 -16.26 7.92 -0.83
CA ILE A 51 -15.81 8.94 -1.80
C ILE A 51 -16.85 9.15 -2.90
N ILE A 52 -17.39 8.05 -3.47
CA ILE A 52 -18.44 8.13 -4.50
C ILE A 52 -19.68 8.86 -3.96
N GLY A 53 -20.13 8.49 -2.75
CA GLY A 53 -21.25 9.14 -2.08
C GLY A 53 -21.01 10.64 -1.88
N ALA A 54 -19.83 11.02 -1.41
CA ALA A 54 -19.46 12.42 -1.22
C ALA A 54 -19.47 13.22 -2.54
N ILE A 55 -18.98 12.62 -3.64
CA ILE A 55 -19.04 13.24 -4.97
C ILE A 55 -20.49 13.46 -5.40
N ILE A 56 -21.36 12.45 -5.25
CA ILE A 56 -22.78 12.55 -5.63
C ILE A 56 -23.48 13.62 -4.80
N THR A 57 -23.32 13.62 -3.47
CA THR A 57 -23.90 14.63 -2.58
C THR A 57 -23.43 16.04 -2.92
N TYR A 58 -22.16 16.20 -3.26
CA TYR A 58 -21.62 17.49 -3.68
C TYR A 58 -22.26 17.97 -4.99
N LEU A 59 -22.38 17.08 -5.99
CA LEU A 59 -23.02 17.40 -7.27
C LEU A 59 -24.51 17.76 -7.13
N THR A 60 -25.25 17.05 -6.27
CA THR A 60 -26.68 17.34 -6.04
C THR A 60 -26.89 18.67 -5.32
N PHE A 61 -26.05 19.00 -4.34
CA PHE A 61 -26.09 20.29 -3.64
C PHE A 61 -25.84 21.47 -4.60
N PHE A 62 -24.79 21.41 -5.42
CA PHE A 62 -24.49 22.49 -6.37
C PHE A 62 -25.51 22.58 -7.51
N GLY A 63 -26.02 21.45 -8.01
CA GLY A 63 -27.10 21.44 -9.01
C GLY A 63 -28.42 22.02 -8.50
N ALA A 64 -28.68 21.96 -7.19
CA ALA A 64 -29.87 22.53 -6.56
C ALA A 64 -29.73 24.04 -6.25
N VAL A 65 -28.54 24.51 -5.87
CA VAL A 65 -28.30 25.92 -5.46
C VAL A 65 -28.19 26.88 -6.65
N THR A 66 -27.78 26.40 -7.83
CA THR A 66 -27.75 27.21 -9.07
C THR A 66 -29.12 27.71 -9.53
N GLY A 67 -30.22 27.22 -8.95
CA GLY A 67 -31.58 27.69 -9.23
C GLY A 67 -32.07 28.89 -8.41
N PHE A 68 -31.42 29.27 -7.30
CA PHE A 68 -32.01 30.25 -6.37
C PHE A 68 -31.07 31.34 -5.82
N TYR A 69 -29.76 31.09 -5.64
CA TYR A 69 -28.81 32.11 -5.18
C TYR A 69 -27.41 31.85 -5.75
N ALA A 70 -27.13 32.39 -6.94
CA ALA A 70 -25.79 32.39 -7.52
C ALA A 70 -24.89 33.40 -6.79
N THR A 71 -24.36 33.03 -5.61
CA THR A 71 -23.39 33.84 -4.86
C THR A 71 -22.00 33.20 -4.85
N THR A 72 -21.22 33.54 -5.87
CA THR A 72 -19.84 34.09 -5.79
C THR A 72 -18.79 33.53 -4.82
N GLN A 73 -18.82 32.30 -4.30
CA GLN A 73 -17.66 31.75 -3.55
C GLN A 73 -17.52 30.23 -3.71
N ALA A 74 -16.27 29.77 -3.83
CA ALA A 74 -15.79 28.39 -3.99
C ALA A 74 -15.77 27.85 -5.43
N TYR A 75 -14.55 27.60 -5.93
CA TYR A 75 -14.24 26.89 -7.17
C TYR A 75 -14.68 25.41 -7.03
N PRO A 76 -15.87 25.00 -7.51
CA PRO A 76 -16.43 23.69 -7.16
C PRO A 76 -15.70 22.55 -7.88
N GLY A 77 -15.13 22.86 -9.05
CA GLY A 77 -14.42 21.88 -9.89
C GLY A 77 -13.12 21.38 -9.29
N GLY A 78 -12.43 22.18 -8.47
CA GLY A 78 -11.14 21.79 -7.87
C GLY A 78 -11.28 20.62 -6.90
N TRP A 79 -12.30 20.68 -6.03
CA TRP A 79 -12.58 19.60 -5.08
C TRP A 79 -13.04 18.32 -5.79
N ILE A 80 -13.92 18.43 -6.80
CA ILE A 80 -14.38 17.26 -7.58
C ILE A 80 -13.21 16.58 -8.28
N ALA A 81 -12.33 17.36 -8.93
CA ALA A 81 -11.15 16.82 -9.58
C ALA A 81 -10.22 16.09 -8.59
N ALA A 82 -9.96 16.70 -7.42
CA ALA A 82 -9.17 16.08 -6.36
C ALA A 82 -9.80 14.76 -5.86
N SER A 83 -11.12 14.74 -5.66
CA SER A 83 -11.87 13.56 -5.23
C SER A 83 -11.83 12.42 -6.27
N LEU A 84 -11.96 12.74 -7.56
CA LEU A 84 -11.85 11.74 -8.64
C LEU A 84 -10.44 11.15 -8.74
N VAL A 85 -9.41 11.99 -8.60
CA VAL A 85 -8.02 11.52 -8.59
C VAL A 85 -7.77 10.62 -7.37
N SER A 86 -8.23 11.02 -6.19
CA SER A 86 -8.16 10.19 -4.98
C SER A 86 -8.88 8.85 -5.14
N LEU A 87 -10.05 8.84 -5.77
CA LEU A 87 -10.81 7.64 -6.09
C LEU A 87 -10.00 6.69 -6.99
N LEU A 88 -9.38 7.20 -8.05
CA LEU A 88 -8.54 6.41 -8.97
C LEU A 88 -7.37 5.76 -8.23
N PHE A 89 -6.64 6.52 -7.41
CA PHE A 89 -5.53 5.98 -6.62
C PHE A 89 -6.00 4.94 -5.60
N THR A 90 -7.13 5.17 -4.94
CA THR A 90 -7.71 4.24 -3.96
C THR A 90 -8.10 2.92 -4.63
N VAL A 91 -8.77 2.98 -5.79
CA VAL A 91 -9.12 1.79 -6.58
C VAL A 91 -7.87 1.04 -7.02
N ALA A 92 -6.89 1.74 -7.61
CA ALA A 92 -5.65 1.12 -8.06
C ALA A 92 -4.90 0.42 -6.91
N THR A 93 -4.76 1.11 -5.76
CA THR A 93 -4.10 0.56 -4.57
C THR A 93 -4.87 -0.66 -4.04
N THR A 94 -6.20 -0.58 -3.96
CA THR A 94 -7.06 -1.68 -3.49
C THR A 94 -6.90 -2.92 -4.37
N VAL A 95 -6.89 -2.76 -5.69
CA VAL A 95 -6.69 -3.87 -6.63
C VAL A 95 -5.32 -4.50 -6.45
N ILE A 96 -4.27 -3.70 -6.29
CA ILE A 96 -2.90 -4.20 -6.08
C ILE A 96 -2.81 -5.00 -4.77
N ILE A 97 -3.39 -4.49 -3.67
CA ILE A 97 -3.44 -5.19 -2.39
C ILE A 97 -4.24 -6.48 -2.53
N ALA A 98 -5.39 -6.47 -3.20
CA ALA A 98 -6.19 -7.67 -3.45
C ALA A 98 -5.39 -8.75 -4.22
N MET A 99 -4.66 -8.35 -5.26
CA MET A 99 -3.76 -9.23 -6.02
C MET A 99 -2.61 -9.79 -5.18
N SER A 100 -2.24 -9.13 -4.08
CA SER A 100 -1.19 -9.58 -3.17
C SER A 100 -1.63 -10.70 -2.23
N ILE A 101 -2.94 -10.85 -1.96
CA ILE A 101 -3.46 -11.78 -0.93
C ILE A 101 -3.01 -13.23 -1.19
N SER A 102 -3.32 -13.76 -2.38
CA SER A 102 -2.95 -15.15 -2.73
C SER A 102 -1.44 -15.41 -2.68
N PRO A 103 -0.57 -14.58 -3.27
CA PRO A 103 0.87 -14.80 -3.16
C PRO A 103 1.44 -14.56 -1.75
N LEU A 104 0.82 -13.71 -0.92
CA LEU A 104 1.20 -13.53 0.49
C LEU A 104 0.88 -14.78 1.33
N GLN A 105 -0.31 -15.37 1.16
CA GLN A 105 -0.68 -16.64 1.80
C GLN A 105 0.34 -17.74 1.51
N ASN A 106 0.86 -17.76 0.27
CA ASN A 106 1.85 -18.72 -0.18
C ASN A 106 3.32 -18.31 0.11
N ARG A 107 3.54 -17.27 0.91
CA ARG A 107 4.88 -16.70 1.24
C ARG A 107 5.78 -16.47 0.02
N LYS A 108 5.18 -16.03 -1.09
CA LYS A 108 5.90 -15.75 -2.34
C LYS A 108 6.41 -14.31 -2.35
N LYS A 109 7.64 -14.10 -2.81
CA LYS A 109 8.24 -12.78 -3.07
C LYS A 109 7.31 -11.86 -3.88
N LYS A 110 6.52 -12.42 -4.81
CA LYS A 110 5.53 -11.67 -5.59
C LYS A 110 4.52 -10.91 -4.72
N GLY A 111 4.05 -11.51 -3.63
CA GLY A 111 3.07 -10.89 -2.74
C GLY A 111 3.66 -9.67 -2.03
N TRP A 112 4.88 -9.83 -1.50
CA TRP A 112 5.62 -8.73 -0.90
C TRP A 112 5.91 -7.59 -1.91
N LYS A 113 6.30 -7.93 -3.15
CA LYS A 113 6.49 -6.93 -4.22
C LYS A 113 5.21 -6.17 -4.55
N LEU A 114 4.05 -6.82 -4.52
CA LEU A 114 2.76 -6.17 -4.74
C LEU A 114 2.40 -5.22 -3.59
N LEU A 115 2.65 -5.60 -2.32
CA LEU A 115 2.49 -4.69 -1.19
C LEU A 115 3.42 -3.47 -1.30
N PHE A 116 4.67 -3.68 -1.73
CA PHE A 116 5.60 -2.57 -1.97
C PHE A 116 5.11 -1.64 -3.09
N MET A 117 4.57 -2.21 -4.18
CA MET A 117 3.97 -1.42 -5.24
C MET A 117 2.75 -0.61 -4.75
N ALA A 118 1.88 -1.21 -3.93
CA ALA A 118 0.76 -0.50 -3.30
C ALA A 118 1.24 0.66 -2.41
N LEU A 119 2.31 0.45 -1.63
CA LEU A 119 2.93 1.50 -0.82
C LEU A 119 3.45 2.67 -1.69
N VAL A 120 4.11 2.38 -2.81
CA VAL A 120 4.60 3.41 -3.74
C VAL A 120 3.44 4.17 -4.38
N VAL A 121 2.37 3.48 -4.79
CA VAL A 121 1.17 4.12 -5.34
C VAL A 121 0.49 5.02 -4.29
N SER A 122 0.43 4.57 -3.03
CA SER A 122 -0.10 5.36 -1.91
C SER A 122 0.75 6.61 -1.61
N ALA A 123 2.08 6.48 -1.69
CA ALA A 123 2.99 7.62 -1.57
C ALA A 123 2.76 8.65 -2.68
N ALA A 124 2.64 8.19 -3.93
CA ALA A 124 2.31 9.05 -5.06
C ALA A 124 0.94 9.73 -4.88
N SER A 125 -0.07 8.99 -4.42
CA SER A 125 -1.40 9.52 -4.12
C SER A 125 -1.35 10.63 -3.08
N SER A 126 -0.52 10.51 -2.05
CA SER A 126 -0.39 11.51 -0.99
C SER A 126 0.21 12.81 -1.52
N ILE A 127 1.23 12.71 -2.39
CA ILE A 127 1.85 13.88 -3.04
C ILE A 127 0.85 14.57 -3.97
N VAL A 128 0.16 13.80 -4.82
CA VAL A 128 -0.83 14.35 -5.76
C VAL A 128 -1.98 14.99 -5.00
N GLY A 129 -2.48 14.34 -3.94
CA GLY A 129 -3.54 14.89 -3.08
C GLY A 129 -3.13 16.20 -2.41
N ALA A 130 -1.90 16.27 -1.90
CA ALA A 130 -1.36 17.50 -1.31
C ALA A 130 -1.26 18.65 -2.32
N VAL A 131 -0.86 18.37 -3.56
CA VAL A 131 -0.82 19.39 -4.63
C VAL A 131 -2.23 19.84 -5.03
N LEU A 132 -3.17 18.89 -5.14
CA LEU A 132 -4.55 19.16 -5.51
C LEU A 132 -5.38 19.80 -4.38
N SER A 133 -4.83 19.94 -3.17
CA SER A 133 -5.49 20.68 -2.09
C SER A 133 -5.53 22.19 -2.33
N LEU A 134 -4.72 22.70 -3.28
CA LEU A 134 -4.63 24.12 -3.68
C LEU A 134 -4.53 25.11 -2.51
N SER A 135 -3.95 24.66 -1.41
CA SER A 135 -3.85 25.42 -0.16
C SER A 135 -2.55 25.08 0.54
N VAL A 136 -1.86 26.09 1.07
CA VAL A 136 -0.58 25.90 1.78
C VAL A 136 -0.78 24.97 2.98
N GLY A 137 -1.85 25.16 3.73
CA GLY A 137 -2.22 24.27 4.84
C GLY A 137 -2.44 22.83 4.36
N GLY A 138 -3.32 22.62 3.37
CA GLY A 138 -3.60 21.27 2.85
C GLY A 138 -2.36 20.58 2.28
N PHE A 139 -1.46 21.34 1.64
CA PHE A 139 -0.21 20.82 1.11
C PHE A 139 0.70 20.32 2.24
N ILE A 140 0.97 21.17 3.24
CA ILE A 140 1.86 20.83 4.37
C ILE A 140 1.30 19.64 5.14
N PHE A 141 0.01 19.68 5.49
CA PHE A 141 -0.65 18.58 6.20
C PHE A 141 -0.63 17.29 5.36
N GLY A 142 -0.94 17.37 4.07
CA GLY A 142 -0.95 16.21 3.16
C GLY A 142 0.41 15.55 3.03
N ILE A 143 1.49 16.34 2.90
CA ILE A 143 2.85 15.79 2.81
C ILE A 143 3.30 15.17 4.14
N ILE A 144 3.08 15.84 5.28
CA ILE A 144 3.52 15.32 6.59
C ILE A 144 2.79 14.01 6.92
N PHE A 145 1.45 14.01 6.88
CA PHE A 145 0.68 12.82 7.22
C PHE A 145 0.82 11.71 6.18
N GLY A 146 0.95 12.07 4.91
CA GLY A 146 1.27 11.13 3.84
C GLY A 146 2.62 10.46 4.04
N ALA A 147 3.67 11.23 4.32
CA ALA A 147 5.01 10.72 4.60
C ALA A 147 5.04 9.83 5.85
N LEU A 148 4.33 10.19 6.91
CA LEU A 148 4.20 9.35 8.11
C LEU A 148 3.54 8.00 7.80
N GLY A 149 2.42 8.02 7.06
CA GLY A 149 1.74 6.79 6.65
C GLY A 149 2.63 5.88 5.80
N VAL A 150 3.34 6.47 4.84
CA VAL A 150 4.31 5.75 3.99
C VAL A 150 5.47 5.21 4.81
N ALA A 151 6.02 5.98 5.75
CA ALA A 151 7.14 5.56 6.59
C ALA A 151 6.76 4.38 7.50
N ILE A 152 5.59 4.44 8.14
CA ILE A 152 5.07 3.35 8.97
C ILE A 152 4.81 2.10 8.12
N GLY A 153 4.16 2.26 6.96
CA GLY A 153 3.90 1.17 6.04
C GLY A 153 5.19 0.53 5.51
N ALA A 154 6.17 1.35 5.14
CA ALA A 154 7.51 0.91 4.73
C ALA A 154 8.19 0.12 5.84
N TYR A 155 8.19 0.63 7.06
CA TYR A 155 8.82 -0.02 8.20
C TYR A 155 8.30 -1.45 8.39
N PHE A 156 6.99 -1.62 8.59
CA PHE A 156 6.42 -2.95 8.79
C PHE A 156 6.59 -3.88 7.59
N LEU A 157 6.53 -3.34 6.38
CA LEU A 157 6.71 -4.12 5.16
C LEU A 157 8.14 -4.65 5.02
N PHE A 158 9.15 -3.83 5.33
CA PHE A 158 10.55 -4.24 5.22
C PHE A 158 10.98 -5.15 6.37
N GLU A 159 10.42 -5.01 7.57
CA GLU A 159 10.63 -5.92 8.70
C GLU A 159 10.27 -7.38 8.36
N ILE A 160 9.29 -7.61 7.49
CA ILE A 160 8.87 -8.97 7.08
C ILE A 160 9.49 -9.44 5.77
N ARG A 161 10.28 -8.61 5.08
CA ARG A 161 10.78 -8.88 3.71
C ARG A 161 11.54 -10.21 3.63
N SER A 162 12.37 -10.52 4.62
CA SER A 162 13.18 -11.74 4.68
C SER A 162 12.34 -13.01 4.54
N TYR A 163 11.13 -13.04 5.09
CA TYR A 163 10.20 -14.18 5.06
C TYR A 163 9.60 -14.46 3.67
N PHE A 164 9.64 -13.49 2.75
CA PHE A 164 9.10 -13.63 1.39
C PHE A 164 10.19 -13.77 0.33
N VAL A 165 11.41 -13.30 0.61
CA VAL A 165 12.55 -13.35 -0.32
C VAL A 165 13.34 -14.66 -0.17
N ALA A 166 13.31 -15.31 1.00
CA ALA A 166 14.12 -16.50 1.30
C ALA A 166 13.47 -17.87 0.96
N SER A 167 12.21 -17.92 0.52
CA SER A 167 11.44 -19.16 0.25
C SER A 167 11.94 -20.03 -0.92
N ALA A 168 13.21 -19.89 -1.33
CA ALA A 168 13.85 -20.70 -2.36
C ALA A 168 14.84 -21.76 -1.81
N LYS A 169 14.95 -21.95 -0.49
CA LYS A 169 15.85 -22.96 0.10
C LYS A 169 15.17 -23.80 1.18
N THR A 170 14.35 -24.75 0.76
CA THR A 170 14.16 -26.02 1.48
C THR A 170 14.21 -27.16 0.46
N THR A 171 15.40 -27.41 -0.09
CA THR A 171 15.74 -28.75 -0.57
C THR A 171 16.04 -29.56 0.69
N PRO A 172 15.32 -30.65 0.99
CA PRO A 172 15.73 -31.58 2.04
C PRO A 172 17.18 -32.03 1.75
N PRO A 173 18.00 -32.31 2.77
CA PRO A 173 19.29 -32.93 2.53
C PRO A 173 19.04 -34.20 1.71
N THR A 174 19.57 -34.24 0.49
CA THR A 174 19.61 -35.46 -0.31
C THR A 174 20.41 -36.47 0.48
N VAL A 175 19.72 -37.38 1.16
CA VAL A 175 20.33 -38.55 1.78
C VAL A 175 21.00 -39.31 0.62
N PRO A 176 22.34 -39.44 0.61
CA PRO A 176 23.02 -40.18 -0.45
C PRO A 176 22.48 -41.62 -0.45
N PRO A 177 22.32 -42.25 -1.62
CA PRO A 177 21.79 -43.60 -1.71
C PRO A 177 22.60 -44.55 -0.83
N PHE A 178 21.90 -45.26 0.06
CA PHE A 178 22.48 -46.34 0.86
C PHE A 178 23.17 -47.31 -0.08
N THR A 179 24.51 -47.35 -0.02
CA THR A 179 25.29 -48.36 -0.72
C THR A 179 25.34 -49.57 0.20
N PRO A 180 24.72 -50.71 -0.13
CA PRO A 180 24.84 -51.90 0.69
C PRO A 180 26.30 -52.33 0.70
N ALA A 181 26.88 -52.48 1.88
CA ALA A 181 28.22 -53.03 2.02
C ALA A 181 28.24 -54.43 1.39
N ALA A 182 29.09 -54.61 0.38
CA ALA A 182 29.32 -55.92 -0.22
C ALA A 182 29.85 -56.86 0.86
N SER A 183 29.09 -57.91 1.13
CA SER A 183 29.50 -59.03 1.97
C SER A 183 30.76 -59.68 1.39
N LYS A 184 31.82 -59.78 2.20
CA LYS A 184 32.93 -60.71 2.00
C LYS A 184 33.01 -61.62 3.21
#